data_AF-A0A956FQP3-F1
#
_entry.id   AF-A0A956FQP3-F1
#
_cell.length_a   1.000
_cell.length_b   1.000
_cell.length_c   1.000
_cell.angle_alpha   90.00
_cell.angle_beta   90.00
_cell.angle_gamma   90.00
#
_symmetry.space_group_name_H-M   'P 1'
#
loop_
_entity.id
_entity.type
_entity.pdbx_description
1 polymer ?
#
loop_
_entity_poly.entity_id
_entity_poly.type
_entity_poly.pdbx_seq_one_letter_code
_entity_poly.pdbx_strand_id
1 'polypeptide(L)'
;MTRRIALIAVDAQWRDPNGTFFSFSYGIEALRAAIVSAPDLADVEVKIIDLRSDDPDAYFEELADFRPTLVGLSTYIWSLDVFAGLTERLRRHDPRVVIVAGGPAARRNVFDLPPHHALRDRLDAIVPGEGEAVIRELVRHHLEPDWRTRVVGLELPQRGLWRSSGEAERPDIGAFPSPYQLDLAPKGKSGYVETFRGCPIHCAFCQWGDQKSDRVHSAEYLARHLEGLRRAEVPNVFFLDAAFNLSPRAFRSLAAAEAEVGVLKDMVVHGHLYPTFLQDHHLDFFDHCGQIQASVGIQSFDPEVLQRLGRPFDIDRFQRVLRRMRGRVDVDIELIYGLPGDNPASFWRTLETSLELGHSVKIFRCLVLPDALLERAEALSIDYDPRTFEMIACEGWPADVFAAEWRKVTELAASFDRPILNEDWVGFVVRPHESGVEERARDSRTIHEAEAPLATAAIERLRGAIADAAAGWSLRGVRGRGDLLLFELAAPREEVVLEVVPRVAGARFFAERDGLAYSHRGSLSRESAPGLRRVIEVVHGDALGALG
;
A
#
# COMPACT_ATOMS: atom_id res chain seq x y z
N MET A 1 8.03 -16.33 -31.15
CA MET A 1 6.84 -16.01 -30.33
C MET A 1 7.08 -14.63 -29.75
N THR A 2 6.14 -13.70 -29.94
CA THR A 2 6.22 -12.38 -29.27
C THR A 2 6.10 -12.61 -27.77
N ARG A 3 7.04 -12.07 -26.99
CA ARG A 3 7.02 -12.16 -25.53
C ARG A 3 6.02 -11.14 -25.00
N ARG A 4 4.99 -11.62 -24.29
CA ARG A 4 3.92 -10.78 -23.73
C ARG A 4 3.87 -11.04 -22.24
N ILE A 5 4.25 -10.05 -21.44
CA ILE A 5 4.48 -10.17 -20.01
C ILE A 5 3.40 -9.40 -19.27
N ALA A 6 2.68 -10.06 -18.39
CA ALA A 6 1.75 -9.39 -17.48
C ALA A 6 2.34 -9.34 -16.08
N LEU A 7 2.39 -8.17 -15.47
CA LEU A 7 2.78 -7.99 -14.07
C LEU A 7 1.55 -7.52 -13.28
N ILE A 8 1.23 -8.24 -12.21
CA ILE A 8 -0.06 -8.12 -11.53
C ILE A 8 0.15 -7.82 -10.05
N ALA A 9 -0.58 -6.83 -9.54
CA ALA A 9 -0.73 -6.57 -8.11
C ALA A 9 -2.21 -6.42 -7.74
N VAL A 10 -2.50 -6.64 -6.47
CA VAL A 10 -3.80 -6.33 -5.87
C VAL A 10 -3.60 -5.07 -5.03
N ASP A 11 -4.17 -3.96 -5.49
CA ASP A 11 -4.11 -2.68 -4.81
C ASP A 11 -4.87 -2.77 -3.49
N ALA A 12 -4.17 -2.59 -2.36
CA ALA A 12 -4.75 -2.67 -1.02
C ALA A 12 -5.65 -1.46 -0.69
N GLN A 13 -5.75 -0.44 -1.55
CA GLN A 13 -6.59 0.76 -1.32
C GLN A 13 -8.06 0.49 -1.10
N TRP A 14 -8.59 -0.70 -1.42
CA TRP A 14 -9.95 -1.06 -1.01
C TRP A 14 -10.13 -1.03 0.52
N ARG A 15 -9.04 -1.03 1.29
CA ARG A 15 -9.01 -0.91 2.76
C ARG A 15 -8.70 0.50 3.30
N ASP A 16 -8.52 1.54 2.46
CA ASP A 16 -8.41 2.94 2.91
C ASP A 16 -9.76 3.67 2.76
N PRO A 17 -10.62 3.70 3.79
CA PRO A 17 -11.95 4.31 3.70
C PRO A 17 -11.92 5.82 3.48
N ASN A 18 -10.78 6.48 3.71
CA ASN A 18 -10.65 7.92 3.62
C ASN A 18 -10.15 8.41 2.25
N GLY A 19 -9.68 7.51 1.38
CA GLY A 19 -9.14 7.84 0.06
C GLY A 19 -8.02 8.88 0.12
N THR A 20 -7.21 8.83 1.18
CA THR A 20 -6.23 9.88 1.49
C THR A 20 -4.99 9.76 0.59
N PHE A 21 -4.75 8.56 0.06
CA PHE A 21 -3.60 8.27 -0.80
C PHE A 21 -4.06 7.66 -2.11
N PHE A 22 -3.59 8.23 -3.22
CA PHE A 22 -3.74 7.62 -4.53
C PHE A 22 -2.51 6.73 -4.78
N SER A 23 -2.44 5.56 -4.13
CA SER A 23 -1.33 4.61 -4.33
C SER A 23 -1.42 3.86 -5.67
N PHE A 24 -0.32 3.19 -6.00
CA PHE A 24 -0.18 2.16 -7.03
C PHE A 24 0.95 1.21 -6.61
N SER A 25 1.04 0.03 -7.20
CA SER A 25 2.11 -0.91 -6.90
C SER A 25 3.44 -0.47 -7.51
N TYR A 26 4.28 0.21 -6.71
CA TYR A 26 5.63 0.61 -7.11
C TYR A 26 6.49 -0.59 -7.53
N GLY A 27 6.32 -1.74 -6.87
CA GLY A 27 7.11 -2.94 -7.12
C GLY A 27 6.98 -3.44 -8.57
N ILE A 28 5.75 -3.62 -9.08
CA ILE A 28 5.57 -4.08 -10.47
C ILE A 28 5.96 -3.02 -11.49
N GLU A 29 5.85 -1.74 -11.13
CA GLU A 29 6.32 -0.63 -11.96
C GLU A 29 7.85 -0.58 -12.05
N ALA A 30 8.55 -0.87 -10.95
CA ALA A 30 10.00 -1.04 -10.94
C ALA A 30 10.44 -2.26 -11.78
N LEU A 31 9.69 -3.38 -11.73
CA LEU A 31 9.94 -4.52 -12.60
C LEU A 31 9.71 -4.18 -14.08
N ARG A 32 8.66 -3.42 -14.41
CA ARG A 32 8.45 -2.91 -15.78
C ARG A 32 9.61 -2.03 -16.21
N ALA A 33 10.04 -1.07 -15.38
CA ALA A 33 11.19 -0.22 -15.65
C ALA A 33 12.47 -1.03 -15.88
N ALA A 34 12.69 -2.10 -15.10
CA ALA A 34 13.79 -3.03 -15.32
C ALA A 34 13.69 -3.72 -16.68
N ILE A 35 12.53 -4.24 -17.08
CA ILE A 35 12.35 -4.90 -18.39
C ILE A 35 12.59 -3.91 -19.54
N VAL A 36 11.90 -2.76 -19.54
CA VAL A 36 11.89 -1.86 -20.70
C VAL A 36 13.21 -1.11 -20.89
N SER A 37 14.03 -0.99 -19.85
CA SER A 37 15.36 -0.37 -19.93
C SER A 37 16.44 -1.33 -20.43
N ALA A 38 16.14 -2.62 -20.60
CA ALA A 38 17.08 -3.58 -21.18
C ALA A 38 16.99 -3.52 -22.72
N PRO A 39 18.07 -3.13 -23.44
CA PRO A 39 18.00 -2.97 -24.89
C PRO A 39 17.64 -4.26 -25.64
N ASP A 40 18.04 -5.41 -25.11
CA ASP A 40 17.75 -6.73 -25.70
C ASP A 40 16.30 -7.19 -25.47
N LEU A 41 15.53 -6.45 -24.66
CA LEU A 41 14.12 -6.70 -24.37
C LEU A 41 13.18 -5.64 -24.96
N ALA A 42 13.66 -4.81 -25.90
CA ALA A 42 12.89 -3.70 -26.47
C ALA A 42 11.58 -4.14 -27.19
N ASP A 43 11.55 -5.37 -27.73
CA ASP A 43 10.37 -5.92 -28.44
C ASP A 43 9.38 -6.65 -27.53
N VAL A 44 9.55 -6.55 -26.20
CA VAL A 44 8.67 -7.20 -25.21
C VAL A 44 7.47 -6.32 -24.92
N GLU A 45 6.26 -6.85 -25.08
CA GLU A 45 5.05 -6.19 -24.59
C GLU A 45 4.89 -6.44 -23.10
N VAL A 46 4.78 -5.37 -22.30
CA VAL A 46 4.55 -5.46 -20.85
C VAL A 46 3.20 -4.81 -20.50
N LYS A 47 2.31 -5.57 -19.86
CA LYS A 47 1.03 -5.08 -19.33
C LYS A 47 1.08 -5.06 -17.79
N ILE A 48 0.74 -3.91 -17.20
CA ILE A 48 0.54 -3.76 -15.76
C ILE A 48 -0.95 -3.95 -15.45
N ILE A 49 -1.27 -4.74 -14.44
CA ILE A 49 -2.63 -4.90 -13.92
C ILE A 49 -2.57 -4.68 -12.41
N ASP A 50 -3.09 -3.54 -11.97
CA ASP A 50 -3.15 -3.15 -10.56
C ASP A 50 -4.59 -2.71 -10.26
N LEU A 51 -5.41 -3.66 -9.80
CA LEU A 51 -6.83 -3.45 -9.58
C LEU A 51 -7.15 -3.40 -8.08
N ARG A 52 -8.17 -2.61 -7.73
CA ARG A 52 -8.78 -2.56 -6.40
C ARG A 52 -9.93 -3.55 -6.31
N SER A 53 -9.64 -4.82 -6.53
CA SER A 53 -10.65 -5.86 -6.58
C SER A 53 -10.15 -7.12 -5.90
N ASP A 54 -11.03 -7.78 -5.18
CA ASP A 54 -10.83 -9.13 -4.66
C ASP A 54 -11.40 -10.20 -5.61
N ASP A 55 -11.97 -9.81 -6.76
CA ASP A 55 -12.54 -10.71 -7.75
C ASP A 55 -11.48 -11.22 -8.74
N PRO A 56 -11.14 -12.51 -8.73
CA PRO A 56 -10.17 -13.06 -9.67
C PRO A 56 -10.63 -13.00 -11.14
N ASP A 57 -11.94 -12.92 -11.41
CA ASP A 57 -12.46 -12.79 -12.78
C ASP A 57 -12.05 -11.45 -13.40
N ALA A 58 -12.04 -10.36 -12.63
CA ALA A 58 -11.62 -9.04 -13.12
C ALA A 58 -10.17 -9.05 -13.66
N TYR A 59 -9.26 -9.73 -12.96
CA TYR A 59 -7.88 -9.90 -13.41
C TYR A 59 -7.78 -10.84 -14.61
N PHE A 60 -8.57 -11.90 -14.64
CA PHE A 60 -8.54 -12.87 -15.74
C PHE A 60 -9.04 -12.26 -17.05
N GLU A 61 -10.10 -11.45 -17.01
CA GLU A 61 -10.64 -10.74 -18.18
C GLU A 61 -9.57 -9.88 -18.87
N GLU A 62 -8.79 -9.13 -18.08
CA GLU A 62 -7.67 -8.32 -18.58
C GLU A 62 -6.55 -9.15 -19.25
N LEU A 63 -6.34 -10.39 -18.79
CA LEU A 63 -5.29 -11.28 -19.29
C LEU A 63 -5.74 -12.11 -20.49
N ALA A 64 -7.02 -12.49 -20.57
CA ALA A 64 -7.55 -13.33 -21.64
C ALA A 64 -7.36 -12.67 -23.01
N ASP A 65 -7.58 -11.36 -23.09
CA ASP A 65 -7.35 -10.57 -24.32
C ASP A 65 -5.86 -10.33 -24.57
N PHE A 66 -5.09 -10.12 -23.51
CA PHE A 66 -3.66 -9.87 -23.60
C PHE A 66 -2.83 -11.14 -23.86
N ARG A 67 -3.37 -12.35 -23.69
CA ARG A 67 -2.70 -13.65 -23.97
C ARG A 67 -1.20 -13.66 -23.60
N PRO A 68 -0.85 -13.47 -22.32
CA PRO A 68 0.54 -13.40 -21.89
C PRO A 68 1.27 -14.74 -22.08
N THR A 69 2.57 -14.69 -22.30
CA THR A 69 3.48 -15.84 -22.24
C THR A 69 4.08 -16.03 -20.84
N LEU A 70 4.17 -14.94 -20.06
CA LEU A 70 4.61 -14.92 -18.67
C LEU A 70 3.68 -14.03 -17.84
N VAL A 71 3.27 -14.51 -16.67
CA VAL A 71 2.53 -13.77 -15.65
C VAL A 71 3.37 -13.69 -14.38
N GLY A 72 3.73 -12.48 -13.97
CA GLY A 72 4.38 -12.19 -12.70
C GLY A 72 3.35 -11.69 -11.69
N LEU A 73 3.21 -12.39 -10.56
CA LEU A 73 2.29 -12.05 -9.47
C LEU A 73 3.09 -11.38 -8.35
N SER A 74 2.80 -10.12 -8.02
CA SER A 74 3.35 -9.43 -6.85
C SER A 74 2.53 -9.79 -5.61
N THR A 75 2.99 -10.82 -4.91
CA THR A 75 2.26 -11.46 -3.80
C THR A 75 2.49 -10.74 -2.48
N TYR A 76 1.37 -10.37 -1.86
CA TYR A 76 1.25 -9.89 -0.50
C TYR A 76 0.25 -10.81 0.22
N ILE A 77 0.23 -10.79 1.55
CA ILE A 77 -0.65 -11.69 2.32
C ILE A 77 -2.13 -11.54 1.93
N TRP A 78 -2.57 -10.33 1.57
CA TRP A 78 -3.95 -10.05 1.14
C TRP A 78 -4.25 -10.44 -0.31
N SER A 79 -3.24 -10.74 -1.14
CA SER A 79 -3.45 -11.09 -2.55
C SER A 79 -3.46 -12.59 -2.83
N LEU A 80 -3.14 -13.42 -1.83
CA LEU A 80 -2.99 -14.87 -1.99
C LEU A 80 -4.28 -15.54 -2.49
N ASP A 81 -5.44 -15.24 -1.88
CA ASP A 81 -6.72 -15.85 -2.27
C ASP A 81 -7.17 -15.40 -3.68
N VAL A 82 -6.98 -14.10 -4.00
CA VAL A 82 -7.25 -13.55 -5.34
C VAL A 82 -6.41 -14.29 -6.39
N PHE A 83 -5.12 -14.45 -6.12
CA PHE A 83 -4.19 -15.13 -7.01
C PHE A 83 -4.44 -16.64 -7.08
N ALA A 84 -4.92 -17.29 -6.02
CA ALA A 84 -5.35 -18.69 -6.08
C ALA A 84 -6.49 -18.87 -7.09
N GLY A 85 -7.48 -17.97 -7.07
CA GLY A 85 -8.58 -17.96 -8.03
C GLY A 85 -8.16 -17.57 -9.46
N LEU A 86 -7.22 -16.64 -9.60
CA LEU A 86 -6.72 -16.18 -10.90
C LEU A 86 -5.91 -17.27 -11.59
N THR A 87 -4.98 -17.89 -10.86
CA THR A 87 -4.13 -18.97 -11.41
C THR A 87 -4.94 -20.20 -11.80
N GLU A 88 -6.04 -20.49 -11.10
CA GLU A 88 -6.99 -21.52 -11.52
C GLU A 88 -7.57 -21.25 -12.91
N ARG A 89 -8.03 -20.01 -13.15
CA ARG A 89 -8.61 -19.59 -14.44
C ARG A 89 -7.57 -19.61 -15.55
N LEU A 90 -6.37 -19.09 -15.27
CA LEU A 90 -5.25 -19.11 -16.22
C LEU A 90 -4.87 -20.54 -16.62
N ARG A 91 -4.74 -21.46 -15.66
CA ARG A 91 -4.38 -22.87 -15.96
C ARG A 91 -5.46 -23.60 -16.75
N ARG A 92 -6.73 -23.28 -16.55
CA ARG A 92 -7.84 -23.81 -17.36
C ARG A 92 -7.84 -23.24 -18.78
N HIS A 93 -7.46 -21.97 -18.94
CA HIS A 93 -7.49 -21.27 -20.22
C HIS A 93 -6.28 -21.58 -21.11
N ASP A 94 -5.06 -21.42 -20.59
CA ASP A 94 -3.82 -21.81 -21.26
C ASP A 94 -2.82 -22.38 -20.24
N PRO A 95 -2.66 -23.71 -20.16
CA PRO A 95 -1.73 -24.32 -19.20
C PRO A 95 -0.26 -24.02 -19.51
N ARG A 96 0.07 -23.46 -20.69
CA ARG A 96 1.45 -23.19 -21.13
C ARG A 96 1.98 -21.84 -20.63
N VAL A 97 1.11 -20.94 -20.16
CA VAL A 97 1.55 -19.67 -19.60
C VAL A 97 2.47 -19.92 -18.42
N VAL A 98 3.63 -19.25 -18.39
CA VAL A 98 4.53 -19.34 -17.24
C VAL A 98 3.98 -18.42 -16.16
N ILE A 99 3.78 -18.93 -14.95
CA ILE A 99 3.25 -18.15 -13.81
C ILE A 99 4.29 -18.15 -12.70
N VAL A 100 4.77 -16.96 -12.34
CA VAL A 100 5.79 -16.77 -11.30
C VAL A 100 5.26 -15.83 -10.23
N ALA A 101 5.46 -16.16 -8.96
CA ALA A 101 5.14 -15.28 -7.84
C ALA A 101 6.39 -14.61 -7.28
N GLY A 102 6.36 -13.30 -7.08
CA GLY A 102 7.37 -12.54 -6.34
C GLY A 102 6.71 -11.72 -5.22
N GLY A 103 7.46 -10.82 -4.60
CA GLY A 103 6.94 -9.94 -3.53
C GLY A 103 7.07 -10.52 -2.12
N PRO A 104 6.61 -9.79 -1.10
CA PRO A 104 6.86 -10.14 0.31
C PRO A 104 6.28 -11.49 0.74
N ALA A 105 5.14 -11.91 0.18
CA ALA A 105 4.53 -13.20 0.51
C ALA A 105 5.08 -14.39 -0.30
N ALA A 106 5.99 -14.15 -1.26
CA ALA A 106 6.55 -15.20 -2.10
C ALA A 106 7.62 -16.00 -1.36
N ARG A 107 7.21 -16.78 -0.36
CA ARG A 107 8.08 -17.62 0.47
C ARG A 107 7.58 -19.05 0.56
N ARG A 108 8.51 -20.00 0.68
CA ARG A 108 8.18 -21.43 0.79
C ARG A 108 7.26 -21.71 1.98
N ASN A 109 7.60 -21.17 3.15
CA ASN A 109 6.82 -21.33 4.38
C ASN A 109 5.39 -20.77 4.29
N VAL A 110 5.14 -19.75 3.46
CA VAL A 110 3.78 -19.25 3.16
C VAL A 110 3.04 -20.24 2.28
N PHE A 111 3.64 -20.64 1.16
CA PHE A 111 3.01 -21.54 0.19
C PHE A 111 2.86 -22.99 0.68
N ASP A 112 3.59 -23.36 1.74
CA ASP A 112 3.47 -24.66 2.40
C ASP A 112 2.33 -24.70 3.44
N LEU A 113 1.72 -23.56 3.77
CA LEU A 113 0.51 -23.55 4.61
C LEU A 113 -0.68 -24.18 3.85
N PRO A 114 -1.51 -25.00 4.50
CA PRO A 114 -2.60 -25.73 3.85
C PRO A 114 -3.55 -24.88 2.98
N PRO A 115 -3.95 -23.66 3.38
CA PRO A 115 -4.79 -22.81 2.54
C PRO A 115 -4.18 -22.45 1.18
N HIS A 116 -2.86 -22.42 1.08
CA HIS A 116 -2.11 -21.87 -0.07
C HIS A 116 -1.58 -22.95 -1.02
N HIS A 117 -1.80 -24.23 -0.72
CA HIS A 117 -1.35 -25.37 -1.56
C HIS A 117 -1.88 -25.29 -2.99
N ALA A 118 -3.15 -24.92 -3.16
CA ALA A 118 -3.76 -24.82 -4.49
C ALA A 118 -3.11 -23.74 -5.36
N LEU A 119 -2.68 -22.63 -4.76
CA LEU A 119 -1.90 -21.60 -5.47
C LEU A 119 -0.49 -22.12 -5.76
N ARG A 120 0.21 -22.66 -4.76
CA ARG A 120 1.56 -23.26 -4.91
C ARG A 120 1.62 -24.22 -6.08
N ASP A 121 0.67 -25.16 -6.16
CA ASP A 121 0.67 -26.23 -7.16
C ASP A 121 0.37 -25.73 -8.59
N ARG A 122 -0.07 -24.47 -8.74
CA ARG A 122 -0.32 -23.82 -10.02
C ARG A 122 0.78 -22.84 -10.42
N LEU A 123 1.76 -22.58 -9.57
CA LEU A 123 2.91 -21.73 -9.88
C LEU A 123 4.01 -22.55 -10.57
N ASP A 124 4.75 -21.93 -11.49
CA ASP A 124 5.94 -22.52 -12.10
C ASP A 124 7.21 -22.24 -11.31
N ALA A 125 7.26 -21.11 -10.62
CA ALA A 125 8.36 -20.69 -9.75
C ALA A 125 7.90 -19.61 -8.76
N ILE A 126 8.65 -19.43 -7.69
CA ILE A 126 8.61 -18.23 -6.85
C ILE A 126 9.97 -17.54 -6.84
N VAL A 127 9.97 -16.21 -6.73
CA VAL A 127 11.15 -15.36 -6.58
C VAL A 127 11.12 -14.80 -5.15
N PRO A 128 11.85 -15.41 -4.20
CA PRO A 128 11.82 -14.98 -2.80
C PRO A 128 12.62 -13.70 -2.54
N GLY A 129 13.50 -13.32 -3.46
CA GLY A 129 14.35 -12.13 -3.34
C GLY A 129 13.86 -10.96 -4.19
N GLU A 130 14.80 -10.09 -4.51
CA GLU A 130 14.59 -8.94 -5.38
C GLU A 130 14.40 -9.36 -6.83
N GLY A 131 13.46 -8.71 -7.51
CA GLY A 131 12.92 -9.20 -8.77
C GLY A 131 13.56 -8.62 -10.02
N GLU A 132 14.27 -7.49 -9.95
CA GLU A 132 14.66 -6.71 -11.14
C GLU A 132 15.63 -7.46 -12.06
N ALA A 133 16.63 -8.13 -11.50
CA ALA A 133 17.55 -8.96 -12.26
C ALA A 133 16.85 -10.24 -12.75
N VAL A 134 16.13 -10.92 -11.85
CA VAL A 134 15.48 -12.20 -12.10
C VAL A 134 14.39 -12.07 -13.18
N ILE A 135 13.61 -10.98 -13.18
CA ILE A 135 12.55 -10.77 -14.17
C ILE A 135 13.13 -10.59 -15.57
N ARG A 136 14.29 -9.93 -15.73
CA ARG A 136 14.95 -9.84 -17.04
C ARG A 136 15.35 -11.22 -17.55
N GLU A 137 15.92 -12.06 -16.69
CA GLU A 137 16.29 -13.44 -17.04
C GLU A 137 15.07 -14.31 -17.36
N LEU A 138 13.98 -14.19 -16.58
CA LEU A 138 12.71 -14.85 -16.87
C LEU A 138 12.16 -14.41 -18.24
N VAL A 139 12.12 -13.11 -18.52
CA VAL A 139 11.63 -12.61 -19.81
C VAL A 139 12.48 -13.14 -20.97
N ARG A 140 13.81 -13.19 -20.82
CA ARG A 140 14.71 -13.76 -21.83
C ARG A 140 14.40 -15.23 -22.12
N HIS A 141 14.22 -16.02 -21.06
CA HIS A 141 14.33 -17.48 -21.16
C HIS A 141 13.02 -18.25 -20.95
N HIS A 142 11.92 -17.69 -20.44
CA HIS A 142 10.71 -18.46 -20.07
C HIS A 142 10.08 -19.33 -21.18
N LEU A 143 10.39 -19.06 -22.44
CA LEU A 143 9.94 -19.85 -23.60
C LEU A 143 10.87 -21.04 -23.94
N GLU A 144 12.06 -21.10 -23.34
CA GLU A 144 13.06 -22.15 -23.55
C GLU A 144 12.77 -23.35 -22.64
N PRO A 145 12.91 -24.61 -23.09
CA PRO A 145 12.57 -25.79 -22.27
C PRO A 145 13.34 -25.90 -20.95
N ASP A 146 14.56 -25.35 -20.88
CA ASP A 146 15.49 -25.42 -19.76
C ASP A 146 15.53 -24.15 -18.89
N TRP A 147 14.59 -23.21 -19.08
CA TRP A 147 14.57 -21.94 -18.34
C TRP A 147 14.62 -22.11 -16.81
N ARG A 148 13.99 -23.16 -16.29
CA ARG A 148 13.93 -23.48 -14.85
C ARG A 148 15.31 -23.82 -14.24
N THR A 149 16.28 -24.19 -15.05
CA THR A 149 17.67 -24.43 -14.61
C THR A 149 18.61 -23.31 -15.02
N ARG A 150 18.22 -22.49 -16.00
CA ARG A 150 19.00 -21.36 -16.50
C ARG A 150 18.85 -20.10 -15.64
N VAL A 151 17.63 -19.85 -15.16
CA VAL A 151 17.34 -18.67 -14.33
C VAL A 151 17.65 -18.99 -12.86
N VAL A 152 18.64 -18.29 -12.30
CA VAL A 152 19.06 -18.39 -10.89
C VAL A 152 18.15 -17.53 -10.00
N GLY A 153 17.97 -17.90 -8.72
CA GLY A 153 17.14 -17.17 -7.76
C GLY A 153 15.69 -17.61 -7.69
N LEU A 154 15.36 -18.79 -8.22
CA LEU A 154 14.02 -19.36 -8.21
C LEU A 154 13.90 -20.48 -7.19
N GLU A 155 12.74 -20.53 -6.53
CA GLU A 155 12.28 -21.73 -5.83
C GLU A 155 11.15 -22.37 -6.65
N LEU A 156 11.34 -23.63 -7.03
CA LEU A 156 10.45 -24.34 -7.95
C LEU A 156 9.62 -25.38 -7.18
N PRO A 157 8.28 -25.31 -7.23
CA PRO A 157 7.44 -26.32 -6.58
C PRO A 157 7.57 -27.67 -7.30
N GLN A 158 7.84 -28.74 -6.54
CA GLN A 158 7.99 -30.11 -7.03
C GLN A 158 7.29 -31.11 -6.11
N ARG A 159 6.06 -31.52 -6.45
CA ARG A 159 5.29 -32.55 -5.72
C ARG A 159 5.19 -32.28 -4.20
N GLY A 160 4.94 -31.03 -3.81
CA GLY A 160 4.87 -30.60 -2.41
C GLY A 160 6.23 -30.34 -1.74
N LEU A 161 7.33 -30.39 -2.49
CA LEU A 161 8.66 -29.95 -2.07
C LEU A 161 9.12 -28.75 -2.92
N TRP A 162 10.31 -28.24 -2.62
CA TRP A 162 10.94 -27.13 -3.34
C TRP A 162 12.30 -27.52 -3.89
N ARG A 163 12.56 -27.11 -5.14
CA ARG A 163 13.90 -27.16 -5.75
C ARG A 163 14.38 -25.74 -5.99
N SER A 164 15.51 -25.38 -5.37
CA SER A 164 16.18 -24.11 -5.63
C SER A 164 16.96 -24.15 -6.95
N SER A 165 16.95 -23.07 -7.72
CA SER A 165 17.84 -22.87 -8.88
C SER A 165 19.15 -22.14 -8.51
N GLY A 166 19.42 -22.00 -7.21
CA GLY A 166 20.58 -21.29 -6.67
C GLY A 166 20.22 -19.90 -6.15
N GLU A 167 21.08 -19.35 -5.31
CA GLU A 167 20.91 -18.02 -4.73
C GLU A 167 21.28 -16.95 -5.77
N ALA A 168 20.35 -16.03 -6.05
CA ALA A 168 20.65 -14.88 -6.89
C ALA A 168 21.52 -13.88 -6.12
N GLU A 169 22.52 -13.32 -6.79
CA GLU A 169 23.28 -12.20 -6.25
C GLU A 169 22.35 -11.01 -6.00
N ARG A 170 22.54 -10.34 -4.85
CA ARG A 170 21.79 -9.12 -4.54
C ARG A 170 22.19 -8.03 -5.53
N PRO A 171 21.28 -7.51 -6.36
CA PRO A 171 21.65 -6.56 -7.39
C PRO A 171 22.13 -5.23 -6.79
N ASP A 172 22.96 -4.52 -7.55
CA ASP A 172 23.10 -3.08 -7.40
C ASP A 172 21.77 -2.43 -7.77
N ILE A 173 21.09 -1.87 -6.77
CA ILE A 173 19.79 -1.21 -6.95
C ILE A 173 19.90 0.00 -7.89
N GLY A 174 21.08 0.64 -7.98
CA GLY A 174 21.34 1.74 -8.90
C GLY A 174 21.45 1.32 -10.37
N ALA A 175 21.61 0.02 -10.67
CA ALA A 175 21.71 -0.50 -12.03
C ALA A 175 20.36 -0.51 -12.78
N PHE A 176 19.25 -0.33 -12.06
CA PHE A 176 17.91 -0.33 -12.61
C PHE A 176 17.27 1.05 -12.46
N PRO A 177 16.80 1.67 -13.56
CA PRO A 177 16.12 2.95 -13.46
C PRO A 177 14.77 2.80 -12.76
N SER A 178 14.37 3.83 -12.04
CA SER A 178 13.05 3.89 -11.41
C SER A 178 11.96 4.15 -12.47
N PRO A 179 10.68 3.81 -12.19
CA PRO A 179 9.59 4.18 -13.09
C PRO A 179 9.45 5.70 -13.29
N TYR A 180 9.91 6.53 -12.34
CA TYR A 180 9.93 7.99 -12.51
C TYR A 180 11.05 8.47 -13.45
N GLN A 181 12.20 7.80 -13.45
CA GLN A 181 13.31 8.13 -14.36
C GLN A 181 12.97 7.81 -15.83
N LEU A 182 12.02 6.90 -16.06
CA LEU A 182 11.56 6.49 -17.40
C LEU A 182 10.18 7.04 -17.77
N ASP A 183 9.59 7.94 -16.97
CA ASP A 183 8.24 8.47 -17.17
C ASP A 183 7.14 7.39 -17.30
N LEU A 184 7.34 6.27 -16.62
CA LEU A 184 6.41 5.13 -16.56
C LEU A 184 5.41 5.27 -15.41
N ALA A 185 5.81 5.91 -14.31
CA ALA A 185 4.95 6.03 -13.13
C ALA A 185 3.62 6.75 -13.46
N PRO A 186 2.48 6.28 -12.91
CA PRO A 186 1.21 6.94 -13.14
C PRO A 186 1.20 8.38 -12.62
N LYS A 187 0.65 9.31 -13.43
CA LYS A 187 0.56 10.72 -13.06
C LYS A 187 -0.48 10.98 -11.97
N GLY A 188 -0.23 11.98 -11.12
CA GLY A 188 -1.16 12.42 -10.08
C GLY A 188 -1.38 11.42 -8.94
N LYS A 189 -0.59 10.33 -8.90
CA LYS A 189 -0.55 9.34 -7.82
C LYS A 189 0.53 9.71 -6.81
N SER A 190 0.46 9.14 -5.60
CA SER A 190 1.50 9.31 -4.59
C SER A 190 2.89 8.96 -5.13
N GLY A 191 3.86 9.82 -4.82
CA GLY A 191 5.27 9.62 -5.16
C GLY A 191 5.91 8.60 -4.23
N TYR A 192 6.79 7.74 -4.74
CA TYR A 192 7.53 6.78 -3.93
C TYR A 192 9.03 6.98 -4.06
N VAL A 193 9.71 7.12 -2.92
CA VAL A 193 11.16 7.27 -2.87
C VAL A 193 11.76 6.11 -2.05
N GLU A 194 12.53 5.26 -2.71
CA GLU A 194 13.43 4.29 -2.08
C GLU A 194 14.85 4.86 -2.17
N THR A 195 15.54 5.03 -1.04
CA THR A 195 16.92 5.52 -1.02
C THR A 195 17.93 4.42 -0.73
N PHE A 196 17.50 3.35 -0.05
CA PHE A 196 18.28 2.15 0.21
C PHE A 196 17.40 0.93 0.49
N ARG A 197 17.99 -0.27 0.42
CA ARG A 197 17.33 -1.52 0.81
C ARG A 197 17.93 -2.13 2.06
N GLY A 198 17.08 -2.65 2.93
CA GLY A 198 17.41 -3.36 4.16
C GLY A 198 17.20 -2.56 5.44
N CYS A 199 17.49 -3.18 6.59
CA CYS A 199 17.35 -2.57 7.91
C CYS A 199 18.41 -3.15 8.86
N PRO A 200 19.22 -2.31 9.54
CA PRO A 200 20.22 -2.79 10.50
C PRO A 200 19.63 -3.29 11.82
N ILE A 201 18.29 -3.30 11.96
CA ILE A 201 17.57 -3.67 13.18
C ILE A 201 16.84 -4.98 12.95
N HIS A 202 17.14 -5.98 13.77
CA HIS A 202 16.61 -7.34 13.66
C HIS A 202 15.39 -7.55 14.56
N CYS A 203 14.32 -6.78 14.33
CA CYS A 203 13.08 -6.94 15.11
C CYS A 203 12.42 -8.30 14.81
N ALA A 204 12.05 -9.06 15.84
CA ALA A 204 11.51 -10.42 15.71
C ALA A 204 10.20 -10.51 14.88
N PHE A 205 9.44 -9.42 14.81
CA PHE A 205 8.17 -9.31 14.09
C PHE A 205 8.30 -8.73 12.66
N CYS A 206 9.49 -8.34 12.23
CA CYS A 206 9.67 -7.52 11.04
C CYS A 206 10.39 -8.26 9.91
N GLN A 207 9.76 -8.30 8.73
CA GLN A 207 10.35 -8.90 7.52
C GLN A 207 11.55 -8.12 6.96
N TRP A 208 11.73 -6.84 7.33
CA TRP A 208 12.86 -6.02 6.87
C TRP A 208 14.18 -6.36 7.55
N GLY A 209 14.14 -6.98 8.73
CA GLY A 209 15.30 -7.08 9.62
C GLY A 209 16.43 -7.96 9.11
N ASP A 210 16.27 -8.74 8.04
CA ASP A 210 17.27 -9.73 7.61
C ASP A 210 18.34 -9.16 6.65
N GLN A 211 18.35 -7.85 6.38
CA GLN A 211 19.19 -7.25 5.34
C GLN A 211 20.04 -6.07 5.82
N LYS A 212 21.32 -6.05 5.42
CA LYS A 212 22.21 -4.90 5.60
C LYS A 212 21.69 -3.68 4.82
N SER A 213 21.81 -2.50 5.42
CA SER A 213 21.39 -1.21 4.83
C SER A 213 22.49 -0.50 4.04
N ASP A 214 23.30 -1.26 3.29
CA ASP A 214 24.51 -0.80 2.60
C ASP A 214 24.34 -0.55 1.09
N ARG A 215 23.27 -1.07 0.49
CA ARG A 215 22.89 -0.82 -0.91
C ARG A 215 22.02 0.43 -0.99
N VAL A 216 22.60 1.49 -1.53
CA VAL A 216 22.03 2.84 -1.55
C VAL A 216 22.04 3.41 -2.96
N HIS A 217 21.04 4.22 -3.30
CA HIS A 217 21.06 5.00 -4.53
C HIS A 217 22.04 6.18 -4.42
N SER A 218 22.71 6.52 -5.52
CA SER A 218 23.58 7.70 -5.59
C SER A 218 22.77 9.00 -5.60
N ALA A 219 23.42 10.13 -5.29
CA ALA A 219 22.79 11.45 -5.40
C ALA A 219 22.33 11.73 -6.84
N GLU A 220 23.12 11.36 -7.84
CA GLU A 220 22.77 11.51 -9.26
C GLU A 220 21.52 10.68 -9.63
N TYR A 221 21.44 9.43 -9.14
CA TYR A 221 20.27 8.60 -9.34
C TYR A 221 19.03 9.28 -8.74
N LEU A 222 19.13 9.70 -7.48
CA LEU A 222 18.04 10.33 -6.76
C LEU A 222 17.64 11.66 -7.39
N ALA A 223 18.56 12.49 -7.87
CA ALA A 223 18.25 13.74 -8.55
C ALA A 223 17.36 13.50 -9.79
N ARG A 224 17.74 12.54 -10.65
CA ARG A 224 16.91 12.17 -11.81
C ARG A 224 15.56 11.58 -11.40
N HIS A 225 15.52 10.83 -10.31
CA HIS A 225 14.28 10.27 -9.76
C HIS A 225 13.35 11.38 -9.25
N LEU A 226 13.87 12.32 -8.45
CA LEU A 226 13.13 13.46 -7.91
C LEU A 226 12.58 14.37 -9.02
N GLU A 227 13.34 14.57 -10.11
CA GLU A 227 12.82 15.26 -11.29
C GLU A 227 11.68 14.49 -11.97
N GLY A 228 11.75 13.15 -11.98
CA GLY A 228 10.66 12.30 -12.45
C GLY A 228 9.40 12.42 -11.61
N LEU A 229 9.51 12.57 -10.28
CA LEU A 229 8.36 12.85 -9.40
C LEU A 229 7.67 14.15 -9.81
N ARG A 230 8.44 15.19 -10.11
CA ARG A 230 7.91 16.48 -10.57
C ARG A 230 7.16 16.36 -11.89
N ARG A 231 7.72 15.62 -12.87
CA ARG A 231 7.05 15.35 -14.16
C ARG A 231 5.80 14.47 -14.02
N ALA A 232 5.76 13.61 -13.00
CA ALA A 232 4.61 12.78 -12.68
C ALA A 232 3.52 13.52 -11.89
N GLU A 233 3.74 14.79 -11.52
CA GLU A 233 2.76 15.64 -10.84
C GLU A 233 2.25 14.99 -9.53
N VAL A 234 3.17 14.41 -8.76
CA VAL A 234 2.81 13.70 -7.52
C VAL A 234 2.28 14.69 -6.47
N PRO A 235 1.20 14.36 -5.74
CA PRO A 235 0.62 15.25 -4.73
C PRO A 235 1.30 15.16 -3.35
N ASN A 236 2.06 14.10 -3.11
CA ASN A 236 2.81 13.82 -1.89
C ASN A 236 3.88 12.77 -2.18
N VAL A 237 4.81 12.57 -1.25
CA VAL A 237 5.89 11.57 -1.34
C VAL A 237 5.84 10.63 -0.14
N PHE A 238 5.99 9.33 -0.39
CA PHE A 238 6.21 8.28 0.59
C PHE A 238 7.61 7.71 0.47
N PHE A 239 8.37 7.77 1.56
CA PHE A 239 9.62 7.03 1.67
C PHE A 239 9.33 5.55 1.92
N LEU A 240 9.88 4.70 1.05
CA LEU A 240 9.73 3.25 1.12
C LEU A 240 10.71 2.58 2.09
N ASP A 241 11.78 3.28 2.48
CA ASP A 241 12.82 2.79 3.39
C ASP A 241 12.24 2.34 4.74
N ALA A 242 12.84 1.33 5.39
CA ALA A 242 12.45 0.91 6.76
C ALA A 242 12.36 2.09 7.73
N ALA A 243 13.32 3.01 7.62
CA ALA A 243 13.21 4.39 8.04
C ALA A 243 14.32 5.18 7.33
N PHE A 244 13.99 6.33 6.76
CA PHE A 244 14.90 7.05 5.87
C PHE A 244 16.13 7.62 6.59
N ASN A 245 16.12 7.69 7.93
CA ASN A 245 17.24 8.14 8.76
C ASN A 245 18.13 6.99 9.30
N LEU A 246 17.94 5.74 8.85
CA LEU A 246 18.75 4.60 9.30
C LEU A 246 20.09 4.47 8.58
N SER A 247 20.18 4.89 7.31
CA SER A 247 21.40 4.82 6.53
C SER A 247 22.03 6.21 6.35
N PRO A 248 23.13 6.53 7.04
CA PRO A 248 23.81 7.82 6.88
C PRO A 248 24.29 8.08 5.45
N ARG A 249 24.64 7.03 4.70
CA ARG A 249 25.08 7.15 3.31
C ARG A 249 23.90 7.50 2.40
N ALA A 250 22.78 6.79 2.53
CA ALA A 250 21.58 7.06 1.76
C ALA A 250 21.03 8.46 2.04
N PHE A 251 20.98 8.85 3.33
CA PHE A 251 20.53 10.18 3.73
C PHE A 251 21.38 11.30 3.13
N ARG A 252 22.71 11.16 3.10
CA ARG A 252 23.60 12.13 2.43
C ARG A 252 23.30 12.22 0.93
N SER A 253 23.05 11.11 0.26
CA SER A 253 22.69 11.10 -1.16
C SER A 253 21.33 11.75 -1.42
N LEU A 254 20.35 11.51 -0.56
CA LEU A 254 19.05 12.17 -0.59
C LEU A 254 19.17 13.68 -0.39
N ALA A 255 19.87 14.12 0.66
CA ALA A 255 20.04 15.55 0.95
C ALA A 255 20.77 16.29 -0.18
N ALA A 256 21.77 15.66 -0.81
CA ALA A 256 22.47 16.24 -1.96
C ALA A 256 21.57 16.35 -3.18
N ALA A 257 20.79 15.30 -3.49
CA ALA A 257 19.84 15.31 -4.60
C ALA A 257 18.72 16.34 -4.40
N GLU A 258 18.18 16.45 -3.19
CA GLU A 258 17.12 17.40 -2.89
C GLU A 258 17.65 18.85 -2.84
N ALA A 259 18.90 19.08 -2.43
CA ALA A 259 19.50 20.40 -2.53
C ALA A 259 19.65 20.89 -3.98
N GLU A 260 19.82 19.95 -4.94
CA GLU A 260 19.87 20.23 -6.37
C GLU A 260 18.48 20.43 -6.97
N VAL A 261 17.53 19.53 -6.68
CA VAL A 261 16.21 19.48 -7.35
C VAL A 261 15.15 20.32 -6.63
N GLY A 262 15.10 20.26 -5.30
CA GLY A 262 14.19 21.04 -4.47
C GLY A 262 12.71 20.62 -4.51
N VAL A 263 12.40 19.38 -4.91
CA VAL A 263 11.00 18.95 -5.10
C VAL A 263 10.26 18.72 -3.78
N LEU A 264 10.97 18.35 -2.71
CA LEU A 264 10.35 18.05 -1.42
C LEU A 264 9.97 19.30 -0.63
N LYS A 265 10.50 20.47 -1.01
CA LYS A 265 10.16 21.79 -0.43
C LYS A 265 8.67 22.14 -0.50
N ASP A 266 8.01 21.66 -1.55
CA ASP A 266 6.60 21.97 -1.83
C ASP A 266 5.68 20.76 -1.57
N MET A 267 6.20 19.70 -0.97
CA MET A 267 5.50 18.42 -0.81
C MET A 267 5.23 18.08 0.66
N VAL A 268 4.15 17.33 0.86
CA VAL A 268 3.97 16.54 2.08
C VAL A 268 4.77 15.25 1.94
N VAL A 269 5.68 15.05 2.88
CA VAL A 269 6.56 13.88 2.95
C VAL A 269 6.07 12.95 4.05
N HIS A 270 5.80 11.71 3.67
CA HIS A 270 5.43 10.63 4.57
C HIS A 270 6.57 9.61 4.63
N GLY A 271 6.75 8.98 5.78
CA GLY A 271 7.71 7.88 5.90
C GLY A 271 7.97 7.50 7.34
N HIS A 272 8.85 6.53 7.53
CA HIS A 272 9.23 6.07 8.86
C HIS A 272 10.49 6.77 9.36
N LEU A 273 10.51 7.06 10.67
CA LEU A 273 11.67 7.54 11.39
C LEU A 273 12.00 6.63 12.56
N TYR A 274 13.30 6.47 12.80
CA TYR A 274 13.81 5.82 13.99
C TYR A 274 14.52 6.87 14.88
N PRO A 275 13.86 7.40 15.93
CA PRO A 275 14.39 8.48 16.77
C PRO A 275 15.76 8.20 17.37
N THR A 276 16.06 6.93 17.68
CA THR A 276 17.37 6.47 18.17
C THR A 276 18.52 6.70 17.18
N PHE A 277 18.23 6.97 15.91
CA PHE A 277 19.24 7.30 14.90
C PHE A 277 19.15 8.75 14.42
N LEU A 278 18.29 9.57 15.03
CA LEU A 278 18.21 10.98 14.70
C LEU A 278 19.51 11.71 15.11
N GLN A 279 19.91 12.66 14.27
CA GLN A 279 21.12 13.48 14.34
C GLN A 279 20.74 14.89 13.87
N ASP A 280 21.58 15.88 14.17
CA ASP A 280 21.28 17.29 13.92
C ASP A 280 21.06 17.59 12.44
N HIS A 281 21.89 17.01 11.56
CA HIS A 281 21.74 17.19 10.11
C HIS A 281 20.43 16.61 9.53
N HIS A 282 19.78 15.66 10.22
CA HIS A 282 18.45 15.20 9.84
C HIS A 282 17.41 16.30 10.10
N LEU A 283 17.52 17.02 11.23
CA LEU A 283 16.63 18.12 11.57
C LEU A 283 16.82 19.31 10.62
N ASP A 284 18.05 19.58 10.19
CA ASP A 284 18.35 20.63 9.22
C ASP A 284 17.70 20.33 7.84
N PHE A 285 17.69 19.06 7.45
CA PHE A 285 16.98 18.60 6.24
C PHE A 285 15.46 18.72 6.38
N PHE A 286 14.91 18.49 7.58
CA PHE A 286 13.47 18.64 7.82
C PHE A 286 13.00 20.07 7.63
N ASP A 287 13.82 21.06 8.01
CA ASP A 287 13.54 22.47 7.73
C ASP A 287 13.55 22.81 6.23
N HIS A 288 14.08 21.91 5.40
CA HIS A 288 14.13 22.04 3.94
C HIS A 288 12.98 21.33 3.23
N CYS A 289 12.13 20.59 3.93
CA CYS A 289 10.94 19.95 3.37
C CYS A 289 9.70 20.82 3.63
N GLY A 290 8.67 20.69 2.79
CA GLY A 290 7.42 21.45 2.96
C GLY A 290 6.70 21.07 4.25
N GLN A 291 6.40 19.78 4.40
CA GLN A 291 5.88 19.20 5.64
C GLN A 291 6.34 17.75 5.74
N ILE A 292 6.64 17.29 6.95
CA ILE A 292 6.96 15.88 7.21
C ILE A 292 5.95 15.30 8.19
N GLN A 293 5.31 14.20 7.79
CA GLN A 293 4.51 13.33 8.61
C GLN A 293 5.25 12.00 8.78
N ALA A 294 5.91 11.83 9.91
CA ALA A 294 6.74 10.67 10.16
C ALA A 294 6.08 9.71 11.14
N SER A 295 6.03 8.43 10.76
CA SER A 295 5.59 7.37 11.67
C SER A 295 6.78 6.80 12.43
N VAL A 296 6.59 6.57 13.73
CA VAL A 296 7.61 6.08 14.65
C VAL A 296 7.04 4.87 15.38
N GLY A 297 7.53 3.68 15.00
CA GLY A 297 7.22 2.47 15.73
C GLY A 297 7.88 2.47 17.11
N ILE A 298 7.11 2.49 18.18
CA ILE A 298 7.64 2.33 19.55
C ILE A 298 7.43 0.89 20.00
N GLN A 299 6.26 0.34 19.69
CA GLN A 299 5.82 -1.02 19.97
C GLN A 299 5.60 -1.34 21.45
N SER A 300 6.53 -0.96 22.34
CA SER A 300 6.35 -1.09 23.79
C SER A 300 7.22 -0.06 24.52
N PHE A 301 6.79 0.36 25.71
CA PHE A 301 7.65 1.09 26.66
C PHE A 301 8.25 0.17 27.74
N ASP A 302 7.95 -1.13 27.70
CA ASP A 302 8.56 -2.12 28.58
C ASP A 302 9.93 -2.57 28.02
N PRO A 303 11.05 -2.29 28.71
CA PRO A 303 12.38 -2.63 28.21
C PRO A 303 12.60 -4.15 28.04
N GLU A 304 11.94 -4.99 28.84
CA GLU A 304 12.08 -6.44 28.75
C GLU A 304 11.40 -6.96 27.47
N VAL A 305 10.22 -6.43 27.15
CA VAL A 305 9.50 -6.73 25.90
C VAL A 305 10.34 -6.30 24.70
N LEU A 306 10.84 -5.06 24.69
CA LEU A 306 11.65 -4.54 23.60
C LEU A 306 12.96 -5.32 23.39
N GLN A 307 13.63 -5.72 24.48
CA GLN A 307 14.83 -6.53 24.43
C GLN A 307 14.55 -7.90 23.80
N ARG A 308 13.47 -8.58 24.22
CA ARG A 308 13.04 -9.87 23.64
C ARG A 308 12.74 -9.76 22.14
N LEU A 309 12.12 -8.65 21.74
CA LEU A 309 11.79 -8.39 20.34
C LEU A 309 12.99 -7.91 19.50
N GLY A 310 14.17 -7.71 20.10
CA GLY A 310 15.35 -7.20 19.39
C GLY A 310 15.21 -5.76 18.93
N ARG A 311 14.40 -4.94 19.63
CA ARG A 311 14.11 -3.54 19.28
C ARG A 311 14.84 -2.57 20.22
N PRO A 312 15.87 -1.85 19.76
CA PRO A 312 16.55 -0.85 20.58
C PRO A 312 15.67 0.38 20.83
N PHE A 313 15.48 0.74 22.10
CA PHE A 313 14.71 1.91 22.47
C PHE A 313 15.23 2.56 23.76
N ASP A 314 15.20 3.89 23.80
CA ASP A 314 15.58 4.71 24.96
C ASP A 314 14.52 5.82 25.08
N ILE A 315 13.70 5.73 26.13
CA ILE A 315 12.58 6.66 26.35
C ILE A 315 13.04 8.10 26.60
N ASP A 316 14.11 8.30 27.36
CA ASP A 316 14.60 9.63 27.69
C ASP A 316 15.14 10.32 26.44
N ARG A 317 15.86 9.56 25.61
CA ARG A 317 16.32 10.02 24.31
C ARG A 317 15.15 10.29 23.38
N PHE A 318 14.17 9.40 23.33
CA PHE A 318 12.98 9.57 22.51
C PHE A 318 12.24 10.87 22.87
N GLN A 319 11.97 11.12 24.15
CA GLN A 319 11.33 12.35 24.61
C GLN A 319 12.17 13.61 24.32
N ARG A 320 13.50 13.53 24.40
CA ARG A 320 14.40 14.63 23.96
C ARG A 320 14.28 14.87 22.46
N VAL A 321 14.28 13.81 21.65
CA VAL A 321 14.18 13.89 20.19
C VAL A 321 12.83 14.42 19.75
N LEU A 322 11.72 13.93 20.32
CA LEU A 322 10.39 14.44 20.04
C LEU A 322 10.30 15.95 20.27
N ARG A 323 10.85 16.45 21.39
CA ARG A 323 10.89 17.88 21.67
C ARG A 323 11.65 18.68 20.60
N ARG A 324 12.70 18.12 20.01
CA ARG A 324 13.46 18.76 18.93
C ARG A 324 12.75 18.69 17.57
N MET A 325 11.89 17.71 17.38
CA MET A 325 11.10 17.53 16.16
C MET A 325 9.80 18.37 16.17
N ARG A 326 9.34 18.85 17.34
CA ARG A 326 8.16 19.71 17.44
C ARG A 326 8.27 20.93 16.51
N GLY A 327 7.19 21.20 15.77
CA GLY A 327 7.12 22.25 14.76
C GLY A 327 7.87 21.96 13.45
N ARG A 328 8.58 20.83 13.32
CA ARG A 328 9.29 20.40 12.11
C ARG A 328 8.69 19.14 11.50
N VAL A 329 8.25 18.21 12.36
CA VAL A 329 7.75 16.90 11.98
C VAL A 329 6.52 16.57 12.81
N ASP A 330 5.43 16.26 12.10
CA ASP A 330 4.27 15.63 12.69
C ASP A 330 4.59 14.16 12.96
N VAL A 331 4.52 13.75 14.22
CA VAL A 331 4.86 12.38 14.63
C VAL A 331 3.62 11.55 14.91
N ASP A 332 3.47 10.50 14.12
CA ASP A 332 2.52 9.42 14.34
C ASP A 332 3.23 8.29 15.11
N ILE A 333 2.75 7.95 16.30
CA ILE A 333 3.31 6.82 17.06
C ILE A 333 2.60 5.54 16.61
N GLU A 334 3.37 4.52 16.26
CA GLU A 334 2.83 3.22 15.86
C GLU A 334 3.12 2.14 16.91
N LEU A 335 2.09 1.36 17.20
CA LEU A 335 2.09 0.24 18.12
C LEU A 335 1.59 -1.02 17.42
N ILE A 336 2.08 -2.18 17.87
CA ILE A 336 1.60 -3.48 17.46
C ILE A 336 0.93 -4.13 18.67
N TYR A 337 -0.35 -4.43 18.52
CA TYR A 337 -1.15 -5.09 19.53
C TYR A 337 -0.90 -6.60 19.52
N GLY A 338 -0.68 -7.18 20.70
CA GLY A 338 -0.56 -8.63 20.85
C GLY A 338 0.83 -9.21 20.51
N LEU A 339 1.89 -8.46 20.81
CA LEU A 339 3.27 -8.92 20.62
C LEU A 339 3.61 -10.09 21.56
N PRO A 340 4.28 -11.16 21.08
CA PRO A 340 4.73 -12.25 21.93
C PRO A 340 5.64 -11.79 23.07
N GLY A 341 5.30 -12.18 24.30
CA GLY A 341 6.03 -11.81 25.51
C GLY A 341 5.62 -10.46 26.13
N ASP A 342 4.73 -9.71 25.48
CA ASP A 342 4.02 -8.57 26.09
C ASP A 342 2.75 -9.04 26.80
N ASN A 343 2.00 -8.14 27.45
CA ASN A 343 0.73 -8.48 28.10
C ASN A 343 -0.23 -7.27 28.16
N PRO A 344 -1.53 -7.45 28.46
CA PRO A 344 -2.49 -6.36 28.51
C PRO A 344 -2.07 -5.18 29.38
N ALA A 345 -1.55 -5.42 30.59
CA ALA A 345 -1.19 -4.33 31.50
C ALA A 345 -0.02 -3.49 30.93
N SER A 346 0.98 -4.14 30.35
CA SER A 346 2.10 -3.46 29.69
C SER A 346 1.66 -2.72 28.42
N PHE A 347 0.81 -3.31 27.60
CA PHE A 347 0.24 -2.67 26.41
C PHE A 347 -0.58 -1.43 26.74
N TRP A 348 -1.46 -1.48 27.75
CA TRP A 348 -2.27 -0.33 28.15
C TRP A 348 -1.43 0.84 28.66
N ARG A 349 -0.41 0.58 29.50
CA ARG A 349 0.57 1.61 29.89
C ARG A 349 1.28 2.21 28.68
N THR A 350 1.59 1.36 27.69
CA THR A 350 2.25 1.81 26.46
C THR A 350 1.33 2.73 25.67
N LEU A 351 0.06 2.34 25.48
CA LEU A 351 -0.94 3.13 24.78
C LEU A 351 -1.19 4.47 25.48
N GLU A 352 -1.39 4.48 26.80
CA GLU A 352 -1.56 5.72 27.59
C GLU A 352 -0.38 6.68 27.38
N THR A 353 0.85 6.16 27.50
CA THR A 353 2.08 6.96 27.28
C THR A 353 2.17 7.47 25.83
N SER A 354 1.82 6.64 24.85
CA SER A 354 1.81 7.05 23.43
C SER A 354 0.78 8.16 23.15
N LEU A 355 -0.40 8.09 23.76
CA LEU A 355 -1.43 9.12 23.65
C LEU A 355 -0.98 10.46 24.26
N GLU A 356 -0.15 10.45 25.30
CA GLU A 356 0.43 11.68 25.85
C GLU A 356 1.51 12.31 24.95
N LEU A 357 2.25 11.48 24.21
CA LEU A 357 3.44 11.92 23.47
C LEU A 357 3.16 12.28 22.01
N GLY A 358 2.36 11.49 21.29
CA GLY A 358 2.15 11.59 19.83
C GLY A 358 1.23 12.72 19.37
N HIS A 359 1.23 13.00 18.06
CA HIS A 359 0.17 13.78 17.40
C HIS A 359 -1.00 12.85 17.06
N SER A 360 -0.67 11.68 16.53
CA SER A 360 -1.58 10.55 16.42
C SER A 360 -0.94 9.27 16.98
N VAL A 361 -1.79 8.30 17.32
CA VAL A 361 -1.36 6.94 17.65
C VAL A 361 -2.09 5.97 16.72
N LYS A 362 -1.36 5.06 16.10
CA LYS A 362 -1.90 3.99 15.25
C LYS A 362 -1.55 2.65 15.88
N ILE A 363 -2.55 1.77 15.99
CA ILE A 363 -2.39 0.44 16.57
C ILE A 363 -2.76 -0.59 15.52
N PHE A 364 -1.79 -1.40 15.13
CA PHE A 364 -1.96 -2.50 14.18
C PHE A 364 -2.04 -3.82 14.94
N ARG A 365 -2.90 -4.74 14.52
CA ARG A 365 -2.88 -6.10 15.07
C ARG A 365 -1.59 -6.80 14.64
N CYS A 366 -1.01 -7.60 15.53
CA CYS A 366 0.21 -8.36 15.20
C CYS A 366 -0.09 -9.38 14.10
N LEU A 367 0.71 -9.32 13.02
CA LEU A 367 0.67 -10.29 11.93
C LEU A 367 1.87 -11.24 12.04
N VAL A 368 1.62 -12.52 11.78
CA VAL A 368 2.62 -13.59 11.76
C VAL A 368 3.28 -13.64 10.38
N LEU A 369 4.07 -12.61 10.08
CA LEU A 369 4.66 -12.40 8.75
C LEU A 369 5.75 -13.43 8.40
N PRO A 370 5.95 -13.73 7.09
CA PRO A 370 7.10 -14.49 6.62
C PRO A 370 8.44 -13.80 6.92
N ASP A 371 9.52 -14.58 6.98
CA ASP A 371 10.87 -14.18 7.38
C ASP A 371 10.94 -13.50 8.77
N ALA A 372 9.89 -13.65 9.58
CA ALA A 372 9.74 -13.05 10.90
C ALA A 372 9.09 -14.04 11.88
N LEU A 373 7.91 -13.73 12.42
CA LEU A 373 7.24 -14.58 13.41
C LEU A 373 6.81 -15.94 12.85
N LEU A 374 6.51 -16.04 11.54
CA LEU A 374 6.08 -17.31 10.94
C LEU A 374 7.09 -18.44 11.14
N GLU A 375 8.38 -18.13 11.02
CA GLU A 375 9.48 -19.12 11.21
C GLU A 375 9.64 -19.55 12.66
N ARG A 376 9.09 -18.76 13.58
CA ARG A 376 9.23 -18.93 15.03
C ARG A 376 7.92 -19.34 15.68
N ALA A 377 6.84 -19.45 14.90
CA ALA A 377 5.49 -19.62 15.42
C ALA A 377 5.36 -20.87 16.29
N GLU A 378 5.88 -22.01 15.83
CA GLU A 378 5.89 -23.26 16.60
C GLU A 378 6.73 -23.12 17.88
N ALA A 379 7.97 -22.62 17.76
CA ALA A 379 8.88 -22.47 18.90
C ALA A 379 8.36 -21.51 19.98
N LEU A 380 7.60 -20.49 19.58
CA LEU A 380 6.99 -19.51 20.46
C LEU A 380 5.54 -19.86 20.85
N SER A 381 5.02 -21.03 20.43
CA SER A 381 3.64 -21.46 20.68
C SER A 381 2.61 -20.38 20.27
N ILE A 382 2.83 -19.77 19.11
CA ILE A 382 1.95 -18.76 18.52
C ILE A 382 0.79 -19.45 17.82
N ASP A 383 -0.44 -19.04 18.16
CA ASP A 383 -1.66 -19.39 17.45
C ASP A 383 -2.08 -18.25 16.53
N TYR A 384 -2.38 -18.55 15.27
CA TYR A 384 -2.66 -17.57 14.23
C TYR A 384 -3.50 -18.16 13.10
N ASP A 385 -4.19 -17.29 12.35
CA ASP A 385 -4.93 -17.71 11.16
C ASP A 385 -3.99 -17.82 9.95
N PRO A 386 -3.83 -18.99 9.30
CA PRO A 386 -2.92 -19.18 8.17
C PRO A 386 -3.37 -18.52 6.86
N ARG A 387 -4.62 -18.01 6.77
CA ARG A 387 -5.10 -17.24 5.62
C ARG A 387 -4.84 -15.76 5.78
N THR A 388 -5.19 -15.18 6.93
CA THR A 388 -5.06 -13.73 7.18
C THR A 388 -3.71 -13.36 7.81
N PHE A 389 -3.00 -14.33 8.36
CA PHE A 389 -1.78 -14.17 9.16
C PHE A 389 -2.00 -13.41 10.47
N GLU A 390 -3.24 -13.19 10.89
CA GLU A 390 -3.54 -12.51 12.16
C GLU A 390 -3.20 -13.39 13.36
N MET A 391 -2.52 -12.79 14.34
CA MET A 391 -2.31 -13.38 15.66
C MET A 391 -3.63 -13.62 16.38
N ILE A 392 -3.81 -14.83 16.92
CA ILE A 392 -4.96 -15.21 17.76
C ILE A 392 -4.53 -15.29 19.22
N ALA A 393 -3.37 -15.90 19.51
CA ALA A 393 -2.81 -16.00 20.85
C ALA A 393 -1.29 -16.20 20.82
N CYS A 394 -0.62 -15.78 21.90
CA CYS A 394 0.82 -15.98 22.11
C CYS A 394 1.17 -15.88 23.61
N GLU A 395 2.45 -16.02 23.96
CA GLU A 395 2.92 -15.79 25.33
C GLU A 395 2.48 -14.40 25.83
N GLY A 396 1.75 -14.40 26.95
CA GLY A 396 1.20 -13.19 27.59
C GLY A 396 -0.16 -12.72 27.06
N TRP A 397 -0.66 -13.35 25.98
CA TRP A 397 -1.97 -13.05 25.39
C TRP A 397 -2.78 -14.32 25.09
N PRO A 398 -3.52 -14.86 26.08
CA PRO A 398 -4.53 -15.90 25.82
C PRO A 398 -5.61 -15.42 24.85
N ALA A 399 -6.17 -16.32 24.03
CA ALA A 399 -7.09 -15.95 22.94
C ALA A 399 -8.34 -15.16 23.40
N ASP A 400 -8.93 -15.53 24.54
CA ASP A 400 -10.09 -14.86 25.12
C ASP A 400 -9.74 -13.44 25.59
N VAL A 401 -8.56 -13.28 26.20
CA VAL A 401 -8.01 -11.98 26.61
C VAL A 401 -7.66 -11.14 25.37
N PHE A 402 -7.00 -11.71 24.38
CA PHE A 402 -6.61 -11.04 23.14
C PHE A 402 -7.82 -10.43 22.43
N ALA A 403 -8.91 -11.19 22.27
CA ALA A 403 -10.12 -10.68 21.64
C ALA A 403 -10.86 -9.65 22.52
N ALA A 404 -10.83 -9.81 23.84
CA ALA A 404 -11.48 -8.90 24.77
C ALA A 404 -10.79 -7.53 24.86
N GLU A 405 -9.47 -7.51 24.95
CA GLU A 405 -8.69 -6.28 25.02
C GLU A 405 -8.71 -5.51 23.70
N TRP A 406 -8.74 -6.20 22.54
CA TRP A 406 -8.90 -5.53 21.24
C TRP A 406 -10.25 -4.80 21.15
N ARG A 407 -11.34 -5.42 21.62
CA ARG A 407 -12.65 -4.75 21.70
C ARG A 407 -12.61 -3.47 22.52
N LYS A 408 -11.94 -3.49 23.68
CA LYS A 408 -11.76 -2.29 24.52
C LYS A 408 -10.96 -1.20 23.81
N VAL A 409 -9.91 -1.57 23.07
CA VAL A 409 -9.13 -0.64 22.25
C VAL A 409 -10.00 0.01 21.17
N THR A 410 -10.82 -0.76 20.47
CA THR A 410 -11.78 -0.25 19.48
C THR A 410 -12.83 0.66 20.11
N GLU A 411 -13.38 0.29 21.29
CA GLU A 411 -14.34 1.10 22.04
C GLU A 411 -13.72 2.44 22.50
N LEU A 412 -12.46 2.43 22.94
CA LEU A 412 -11.73 3.65 23.27
C LEU A 412 -11.49 4.52 22.03
N ALA A 413 -11.07 3.93 20.91
CA ALA A 413 -10.88 4.68 19.66
C ALA A 413 -12.20 5.32 19.19
N ALA A 414 -13.32 4.61 19.35
CA ALA A 414 -14.66 5.10 19.02
C ALA A 414 -15.11 6.29 19.90
N SER A 415 -14.50 6.49 21.08
CA SER A 415 -14.85 7.61 21.97
C SER A 415 -14.11 8.91 21.65
N PHE A 416 -13.16 8.91 20.72
CA PHE A 416 -12.45 10.12 20.29
C PHE A 416 -13.32 10.92 19.31
N ASP A 417 -13.11 12.24 19.25
CA ASP A 417 -13.87 13.15 18.37
C ASP A 417 -13.80 12.76 16.89
N ARG A 418 -12.72 12.07 16.49
CA ARG A 418 -12.46 11.61 15.13
C ARG A 418 -11.95 10.17 15.16
N PRO A 419 -12.87 9.19 15.27
CA PRO A 419 -12.48 7.80 15.40
C PRO A 419 -11.92 7.31 14.06
N ILE A 420 -10.79 6.61 14.11
CA ILE A 420 -10.27 5.86 12.96
C ILE A 420 -10.41 4.39 13.30
N LEU A 421 -11.40 3.74 12.71
CA LEU A 421 -11.74 2.34 12.94
C LEU A 421 -11.58 1.58 11.62
N ASN A 422 -10.63 0.65 11.60
CA ASN A 422 -10.44 -0.32 10.52
C ASN A 422 -10.45 -1.73 11.15
N GLU A 423 -10.76 -2.75 10.37
CA GLU A 423 -10.72 -4.13 10.84
C GLU A 423 -9.31 -4.54 11.28
N ASP A 424 -8.29 -4.06 10.56
CA ASP A 424 -6.89 -4.43 10.81
C ASP A 424 -6.16 -3.51 11.80
N TRP A 425 -6.66 -2.28 11.99
CA TRP A 425 -5.99 -1.25 12.80
C TRP A 425 -6.95 -0.19 13.35
N VAL A 426 -6.54 0.47 14.43
CA VAL A 426 -7.26 1.64 14.97
C VAL A 426 -6.34 2.84 15.09
N GLY A 427 -6.89 4.04 14.99
CA GLY A 427 -6.15 5.29 15.10
C GLY A 427 -6.78 6.27 16.08
N PHE A 428 -5.91 7.05 16.73
CA PHE A 428 -6.26 8.09 17.69
C PHE A 428 -5.64 9.40 17.21
N VAL A 429 -6.46 10.41 16.90
CA VAL A 429 -5.97 11.76 16.64
C VAL A 429 -5.95 12.51 17.96
N VAL A 430 -4.76 12.73 18.52
CA VAL A 430 -4.57 13.31 19.87
C VAL A 430 -4.40 14.82 19.80
N ARG A 431 -3.57 15.29 18.87
CA ARG A 431 -3.34 16.72 18.63
C ARG A 431 -3.61 16.98 17.16
N PRO A 432 -4.34 18.06 16.81
CA PRO A 432 -4.39 18.48 15.42
C PRO A 432 -2.96 18.76 14.95
N HIS A 433 -2.61 18.29 13.76
CA HIS A 433 -1.34 18.58 13.14
C HIS A 433 -1.12 20.11 13.10
N GLU A 434 -0.01 20.58 13.67
CA GLU A 434 0.25 22.03 13.88
C GLU A 434 0.49 22.75 12.55
N SER A 435 0.99 22.04 11.53
CA SER A 435 0.80 22.47 10.15
C SER A 435 -0.67 22.25 9.85
N GLY A 436 -1.45 23.32 9.78
CA GLY A 436 -2.89 23.30 9.53
C GLY A 436 -3.21 22.59 8.23
N VAL A 437 -3.14 21.26 8.21
CA VAL A 437 -3.22 20.34 7.08
C VAL A 437 -4.57 19.70 7.04
N GLU A 438 -5.35 19.79 8.10
CA GLU A 438 -6.78 19.84 7.86
C GLU A 438 -7.16 21.11 7.14
N GLU A 439 -6.46 22.21 7.37
CA GLU A 439 -6.73 23.50 6.73
C GLU A 439 -6.01 23.69 5.39
N ARG A 440 -4.89 22.97 5.13
CA ARG A 440 -3.94 22.94 3.99
C ARG A 440 -3.91 21.63 3.23
N ALA A 441 -4.49 20.56 3.75
CA ALA A 441 -5.17 19.58 2.91
C ALA A 441 -6.62 19.99 2.69
N ARG A 442 -7.20 20.95 3.46
CA ARG A 442 -8.30 21.80 2.95
C ARG A 442 -7.79 22.92 2.02
N ASP A 443 -6.54 23.37 2.14
CA ASP A 443 -5.97 24.44 1.30
C ASP A 443 -5.18 23.90 0.11
N SER A 444 -4.76 22.63 0.12
CA SER A 444 -4.41 21.82 -1.05
C SER A 444 -5.63 21.02 -1.57
N ARG A 445 -6.77 21.08 -0.85
CA ARG A 445 -8.10 21.09 -1.50
C ARG A 445 -8.39 22.47 -2.17
N THR A 446 -7.56 23.50 -1.94
CA THR A 446 -7.65 24.85 -2.58
C THR A 446 -6.47 25.20 -3.50
N ILE A 447 -5.44 24.36 -3.64
CA ILE A 447 -4.46 24.49 -4.72
C ILE A 447 -5.03 23.68 -5.89
N HIS A 448 -5.56 24.44 -6.84
CA HIS A 448 -6.66 24.12 -7.75
C HIS A 448 -8.01 24.21 -7.05
N GLU A 449 -8.63 25.39 -7.13
CA GLU A 449 -10.08 25.54 -7.17
C GLU A 449 -10.65 24.40 -8.03
N ALA A 450 -11.14 23.34 -7.39
CA ALA A 450 -12.14 22.50 -8.00
C ALA A 450 -13.34 23.44 -8.17
N GLU A 451 -13.53 23.96 -9.38
CA GLU A 451 -14.79 24.59 -9.75
C GLU A 451 -15.90 23.66 -9.25
N ALA A 452 -16.86 24.19 -8.50
CA ALA A 452 -18.08 23.44 -8.24
C ALA A 452 -18.63 23.05 -9.63
N PRO A 453 -18.58 21.78 -10.02
CA PRO A 453 -18.85 21.40 -11.42
C PRO A 453 -20.34 21.58 -11.75
N LEU A 454 -21.14 21.89 -10.74
CA LEU A 454 -22.53 22.32 -10.82
C LEU A 454 -22.72 23.59 -9.99
N ALA A 455 -23.52 24.53 -10.50
CA ALA A 455 -23.90 25.73 -9.76
C ALA A 455 -24.64 25.39 -8.45
N THR A 456 -24.45 26.18 -7.39
CA THR A 456 -25.10 25.98 -6.08
C THR A 456 -26.62 25.82 -6.18
N ALA A 457 -27.26 26.55 -7.10
CA ALA A 457 -28.70 26.44 -7.36
C ALA A 457 -29.11 25.05 -7.92
N ALA A 458 -28.25 24.42 -8.71
CA ALA A 458 -28.47 23.06 -9.21
C ALA A 458 -28.34 22.03 -8.09
N ILE A 459 -27.34 22.18 -7.21
CA ILE A 459 -27.14 21.29 -6.05
C ILE A 459 -28.35 21.35 -5.11
N GLU A 460 -28.87 22.54 -4.77
CA GLU A 460 -30.05 22.68 -3.91
C GLU A 460 -31.31 22.08 -4.57
N ARG A 461 -31.49 22.27 -5.88
CA ARG A 461 -32.57 21.61 -6.62
C ARG A 461 -32.45 20.08 -6.57
N LEU A 462 -31.24 19.55 -6.74
CA LEU A 462 -30.98 18.11 -6.69
C LEU A 462 -31.25 17.51 -5.32
N ARG A 463 -30.96 18.21 -4.21
CA ARG A 463 -31.31 17.75 -2.85
C ARG A 463 -32.79 17.43 -2.72
N GLY A 464 -33.66 18.32 -3.20
CA GLY A 464 -35.11 18.11 -3.20
C GLY A 464 -35.55 16.98 -4.14
N ALA A 465 -35.07 17.03 -5.39
CA ALA A 465 -35.46 16.04 -6.41
C ALA A 465 -35.03 14.60 -6.07
N ILE A 466 -33.88 14.42 -5.42
CA ILE A 466 -33.41 13.10 -4.97
C ILE A 466 -34.29 12.55 -3.84
N ALA A 467 -34.62 13.40 -2.86
CA ALA A 467 -35.49 13.00 -1.75
C ALA A 467 -36.89 12.59 -2.24
N ASP A 468 -37.41 13.27 -3.25
CA ASP A 468 -38.70 12.96 -3.87
C ASP A 468 -38.67 11.67 -4.72
N ALA A 469 -37.59 11.45 -5.48
CA ALA A 469 -37.47 10.32 -6.40
C ALA A 469 -37.07 9.01 -5.71
N ALA A 470 -36.34 9.07 -4.59
CA ALA A 470 -35.86 7.90 -3.87
C ALA A 470 -36.02 8.09 -2.36
N ALA A 471 -37.08 7.51 -1.80
CA ALA A 471 -37.38 7.62 -0.37
C ALA A 471 -36.19 7.17 0.51
N GLY A 472 -35.81 8.04 1.45
CA GLY A 472 -34.68 7.83 2.37
C GLY A 472 -33.30 8.05 1.74
N TRP A 473 -33.23 8.56 0.50
CA TRP A 473 -32.01 9.04 -0.10
C TRP A 473 -31.85 10.54 0.09
N SER A 474 -30.63 11.00 0.34
CA SER A 474 -30.31 12.43 0.38
C SER A 474 -28.94 12.70 -0.20
N LEU A 475 -28.80 13.82 -0.90
CA LEU A 475 -27.53 14.32 -1.38
C LEU A 475 -26.80 15.02 -0.22
N ARG A 476 -25.54 14.68 0.03
CA ARG A 476 -24.67 15.32 1.02
C ARG A 476 -23.80 16.40 0.36
N GLY A 477 -23.21 16.07 -0.78
CA GLY A 477 -22.36 16.97 -1.54
C GLY A 477 -22.17 16.51 -2.98
N VAL A 478 -21.68 17.42 -3.82
CA VAL A 478 -21.22 17.12 -5.18
C VAL A 478 -19.78 17.60 -5.28
N ARG A 479 -18.91 16.77 -5.85
CA ARG A 479 -17.51 17.10 -6.13
C ARG A 479 -17.21 16.75 -7.59
N GLY A 480 -16.21 17.37 -8.19
CA GLY A 480 -15.76 16.97 -9.51
C GLY A 480 -14.33 17.42 -9.80
N ARG A 481 -13.70 16.78 -10.79
CA ARG A 481 -12.36 17.10 -11.27
C ARG A 481 -12.17 16.60 -12.70
N GLY A 482 -12.01 17.50 -13.66
CA GLY A 482 -11.91 17.13 -15.09
C GLY A 482 -13.15 16.34 -15.52
N ASP A 483 -12.94 15.19 -16.13
CA ASP A 483 -13.98 14.29 -16.65
C ASP A 483 -14.66 13.41 -15.57
N LEU A 484 -14.69 13.86 -14.31
CA LEU A 484 -15.22 13.11 -13.18
C LEU A 484 -16.17 13.96 -12.34
N LEU A 485 -17.37 13.42 -12.09
CA LEU A 485 -18.35 13.94 -11.14
C LEU A 485 -18.61 12.91 -10.05
N LEU A 486 -18.72 13.35 -8.80
CA LEU A 486 -19.01 12.52 -7.63
C LEU A 486 -20.22 13.11 -6.88
N PHE A 487 -21.25 12.31 -6.65
CA PHE A 487 -22.38 12.64 -5.78
C PHE A 487 -22.26 11.84 -4.49
N GLU A 488 -22.11 12.52 -3.37
CA GLU A 488 -22.08 11.90 -2.04
C GLU A 488 -23.52 11.75 -1.55
N LEU A 489 -23.99 10.51 -1.39
CA LEU A 489 -25.38 10.18 -1.12
C LEU A 489 -25.50 9.39 0.19
N ALA A 490 -26.46 9.76 1.03
CA ALA A 490 -26.89 8.92 2.14
C ALA A 490 -28.12 8.13 1.70
N ALA A 491 -28.03 6.81 1.71
CA ALA A 491 -29.15 5.88 1.54
C ALA A 491 -29.69 5.44 2.91
N PRO A 492 -30.84 4.75 3.00
CA PRO A 492 -31.49 4.44 4.28
C PRO A 492 -30.64 3.68 5.31
N ARG A 493 -29.61 2.94 4.87
CA ARG A 493 -28.75 2.10 5.74
C ARG A 493 -27.27 2.17 5.40
N GLU A 494 -26.87 3.00 4.44
CA GLU A 494 -25.50 3.02 3.91
C GLU A 494 -25.19 4.37 3.26
N GLU A 495 -23.93 4.76 3.25
CA GLU A 495 -23.43 5.92 2.51
C GLU A 495 -22.88 5.42 1.17
N VAL A 496 -23.25 6.08 0.08
CA VAL A 496 -22.93 5.70 -1.29
C VAL A 496 -22.36 6.90 -2.01
N VAL A 497 -21.20 6.75 -2.65
CA VAL A 497 -20.68 7.79 -3.55
C VAL A 497 -20.96 7.35 -4.97
N LEU A 498 -21.85 8.05 -5.67
CA LEU A 498 -22.11 7.83 -7.09
C LEU A 498 -21.06 8.56 -7.92
N GLU A 499 -20.32 7.79 -8.70
CA GLU A 499 -19.27 8.23 -9.61
C GLU A 499 -19.80 8.33 -11.04
N VAL A 500 -19.53 9.45 -11.71
CA VAL A 500 -19.94 9.70 -13.10
C VAL A 500 -18.74 10.14 -13.91
N VAL A 501 -18.47 9.43 -15.00
CA VAL A 501 -17.37 9.71 -15.93
C VAL A 501 -17.83 9.53 -17.38
N PRO A 502 -17.18 10.15 -18.37
CA PRO A 502 -17.34 9.77 -19.76
C PRO A 502 -17.09 8.29 -19.96
N ARG A 503 -17.89 7.67 -20.83
CA ARG A 503 -17.81 6.25 -21.10
C ARG A 503 -16.47 5.91 -21.76
N VAL A 504 -15.73 5.04 -21.09
CA VAL A 504 -14.54 4.38 -21.64
C VAL A 504 -14.91 2.97 -22.09
N ALA A 505 -14.47 2.57 -23.29
CA ALA A 505 -14.71 1.24 -23.82
C ALA A 505 -14.06 0.16 -22.92
N GLY A 506 -14.81 -0.87 -22.55
CA GLY A 506 -14.31 -2.03 -21.81
C GLY A 506 -14.44 -1.97 -20.27
N ALA A 507 -14.74 -0.81 -19.68
CA ALA A 507 -14.98 -0.71 -18.24
C ALA A 507 -16.40 -1.22 -17.86
N ARG A 508 -16.59 -1.70 -16.62
CA ARG A 508 -17.91 -2.03 -16.06
C ARG A 508 -18.42 -0.88 -15.21
N PHE A 509 -19.73 -0.65 -15.29
CA PHE A 509 -20.42 0.44 -14.59
C PHE A 509 -21.77 -0.07 -14.10
N PHE A 510 -22.27 0.55 -13.05
CA PHE A 510 -23.59 0.26 -12.47
C PHE A 510 -24.74 0.63 -13.43
N ALA A 511 -24.59 1.75 -14.16
CA ALA A 511 -25.47 2.13 -15.25
C ALA A 511 -24.71 2.94 -16.32
N GLU A 512 -25.28 3.05 -17.50
CA GLU A 512 -24.74 3.83 -18.61
C GLU A 512 -25.88 4.61 -19.25
N ARG A 513 -25.61 5.86 -19.61
CA ARG A 513 -26.59 6.69 -20.32
C ARG A 513 -25.91 7.84 -21.04
N ASP A 514 -26.31 8.08 -22.29
CA ASP A 514 -25.92 9.25 -23.11
C ASP A 514 -24.41 9.53 -23.12
N GLY A 515 -23.60 8.47 -23.23
CA GLY A 515 -22.13 8.58 -23.26
C GLY A 515 -21.47 8.74 -21.89
N LEU A 516 -22.24 8.75 -20.80
CA LEU A 516 -21.74 8.74 -19.43
C LEU A 516 -21.88 7.35 -18.79
N ALA A 517 -20.90 7.01 -17.96
CA ALA A 517 -20.85 5.82 -17.14
C ALA A 517 -21.06 6.19 -15.67
N TYR A 518 -21.92 5.42 -15.00
CA TYR A 518 -22.29 5.58 -13.59
C TYR A 518 -21.79 4.39 -12.80
N SER A 519 -20.94 4.61 -11.81
CA SER A 519 -20.44 3.60 -10.86
C SER A 519 -20.71 4.06 -9.43
N HIS A 520 -20.56 3.19 -8.44
CA HIS A 520 -20.69 3.60 -7.04
C HIS A 520 -19.53 3.09 -6.19
N ARG A 521 -19.19 3.85 -5.15
CA ARG A 521 -18.24 3.47 -4.11
C ARG A 521 -19.00 3.16 -2.82
N GLY A 522 -18.49 2.20 -2.05
CA GLY A 522 -19.16 1.63 -0.89
C GLY A 522 -19.97 0.37 -1.22
N SER A 523 -20.31 -0.41 -0.20
CA SER A 523 -21.26 -1.52 -0.36
C SER A 523 -22.61 -0.95 -0.76
N LEU A 524 -23.23 -1.50 -1.79
CA LEU A 524 -24.61 -1.18 -2.18
C LEU A 524 -25.45 -2.45 -2.04
N SER A 525 -26.33 -2.45 -1.05
CA SER A 525 -27.24 -3.59 -0.86
C SER A 525 -28.18 -3.79 -2.05
N ARG A 526 -28.62 -5.04 -2.28
CA ARG A 526 -29.62 -5.35 -3.32
C ARG A 526 -30.93 -4.58 -3.13
N GLU A 527 -31.27 -4.21 -1.89
CA GLU A 527 -32.45 -3.41 -1.55
C GLU A 527 -32.30 -1.94 -1.97
N SER A 528 -31.09 -1.38 -1.89
CA SER A 528 -30.78 0.00 -2.26
C SER A 528 -30.54 0.22 -3.75
N ALA A 529 -30.17 -0.80 -4.52
CA ALA A 529 -29.87 -0.68 -5.95
C ALA A 529 -30.98 -0.03 -6.81
N PRO A 530 -32.29 -0.33 -6.62
CA PRO A 530 -33.36 0.39 -7.32
C PRO A 530 -33.44 1.88 -6.95
N GLY A 531 -33.08 2.24 -5.72
CA GLY A 531 -32.99 3.62 -5.27
C GLY A 531 -31.90 4.38 -6.01
N LEU A 532 -30.71 3.80 -6.10
CA LEU A 532 -29.58 4.40 -6.83
C LEU A 532 -29.90 4.63 -8.31
N ARG A 533 -30.61 3.69 -8.97
CA ARG A 533 -31.07 3.88 -10.35
C ARG A 533 -31.99 5.10 -10.51
N ARG A 534 -32.89 5.34 -9.56
CA ARG A 534 -33.74 6.54 -9.57
C ARG A 534 -32.94 7.82 -9.31
N VAL A 535 -31.93 7.75 -8.44
CA VAL A 535 -31.01 8.88 -8.23
C VAL A 535 -30.24 9.21 -9.51
N ILE A 536 -29.77 8.20 -10.25
CA ILE A 536 -29.09 8.39 -11.54
C ILE A 536 -30.00 9.14 -12.52
N GLU A 537 -31.28 8.78 -12.64
CA GLU A 537 -32.24 9.50 -13.48
C GLU A 537 -32.37 10.99 -13.11
N VAL A 538 -32.32 11.31 -11.81
CA VAL A 538 -32.43 12.69 -11.32
C VAL A 538 -31.18 13.51 -11.61
N VAL A 539 -30.00 12.93 -11.39
CA VAL A 539 -28.73 13.66 -11.55
C VAL A 539 -28.21 13.67 -12.99
N HIS A 540 -28.75 12.82 -13.86
CA HIS A 540 -28.21 12.60 -15.21
C HIS A 540 -28.15 13.88 -16.04
N GLY A 541 -29.21 14.70 -16.03
CA GLY A 541 -29.24 15.94 -16.81
C GLY A 541 -28.16 16.94 -16.40
N ASP A 542 -27.91 17.08 -15.10
CA ASP A 542 -26.85 17.94 -14.58
C ASP A 542 -25.47 17.35 -14.86
N ALA A 543 -25.32 16.04 -14.70
CA ALA A 543 -24.05 15.36 -15.01
C ALA A 543 -23.69 15.46 -16.50
N LEU A 544 -24.67 15.35 -17.40
CA LEU A 544 -24.49 15.53 -18.83
C LEU A 544 -24.13 16.97 -19.18
N GLY A 545 -24.73 17.96 -18.52
CA GLY A 545 -24.36 19.36 -18.71
C GLY A 545 -22.97 19.72 -18.17
N ALA A 546 -22.49 19.00 -17.16
CA ALA A 546 -21.18 19.24 -16.54
C ALA A 546 -20.02 18.49 -17.22
N LEU A 547 -20.29 17.32 -17.81
CA LEU A 547 -19.26 16.44 -18.40
C LEU A 547 -19.38 16.27 -19.93
N GLY A 548 -20.42 16.85 -20.55
CA GLY A 548 -20.75 16.67 -21.97
C GLY A 548 -20.16 17.72 -22.90
#